data_AF-A0A845QZL0-F1
#
_entry.id   AF-A0A845QZL0-F1
#
_cell.length_a   1.000
_cell.length_b   1.000
_cell.length_c   1.000
_cell.angle_alpha   90.00
_cell.angle_beta   90.00
_cell.angle_gamma   90.00
#
_symmetry.space_group_name_H-M   'P 1'
#
loop_
_entity.id
_entity.type
_entity.pdbx_description
1 polymer ?
#
loop_
_entity_poly.entity_id
_entity_poly.type
_entity_poly.pdbx_seq_one_letter_code
_entity_poly.pdbx_strand_id
1 'polypeptide(L)'
;MENREYVEETTALSLVENINIQKAEQSISKIQKFQGVIKQALVPKHDYGASYYGAKDSLLKPGAEKILMLMGLSSEYEIIEKTQDYEDGFFAFTVRCILKKNDQIITQGLGSCNSKERKYQSAKQDVYMLDNTCLKMAKKRAQVDATLTVASLSDIFTQDTEDMAQFEQSERMDNLTEEDAKNIKVTFGKHSGKTLGEIAKVDKSYLEWLQENARDDYMQKAAKMLIK
;
A
#
# COMPACT_ATOMS: atom_id res chain seq x y z
N MET A 1 -58.04 -11.18 -21.05
CA MET A 1 -57.14 -12.24 -20.57
C MET A 1 -55.75 -11.63 -20.56
N GLU A 2 -55.32 -11.12 -19.40
CA GLU A 2 -53.96 -10.58 -19.23
C GLU A 2 -53.00 -11.75 -19.01
N ASN A 3 -52.05 -11.91 -19.94
CA ASN A 3 -50.90 -12.78 -19.75
C ASN A 3 -50.02 -12.16 -18.66
N ARG A 4 -50.07 -12.74 -17.45
CA ARG A 4 -49.02 -12.53 -16.45
C ARG A 4 -47.82 -13.40 -16.84
N GLU A 5 -46.77 -12.76 -17.33
CA GLU A 5 -45.43 -13.37 -17.38
C GLU A 5 -45.00 -13.67 -15.94
N TYR A 6 -44.81 -14.95 -15.64
CA TYR A 6 -44.16 -15.39 -14.41
C TYR A 6 -42.66 -15.14 -14.56
N VAL A 7 -42.13 -14.19 -13.80
CA VAL A 7 -40.68 -14.04 -13.62
C VAL A 7 -40.26 -15.09 -12.58
N GLU A 8 -39.57 -16.14 -13.02
CA GLU A 8 -39.00 -17.14 -12.11
C GLU A 8 -37.96 -16.49 -11.20
N GLU A 9 -38.25 -16.48 -9.90
CA GLU A 9 -37.37 -15.95 -8.87
C GLU A 9 -36.19 -16.91 -8.65
N THR A 10 -35.04 -16.60 -9.26
CA THR A 10 -33.86 -17.46 -9.18
C THR A 10 -33.27 -17.41 -7.77
N THR A 11 -33.33 -18.52 -7.04
CA THR A 11 -32.78 -18.61 -5.67
C THR A 11 -31.25 -18.76 -5.69
N ALA A 12 -30.55 -18.24 -4.69
CA ALA A 12 -29.09 -18.39 -4.59
C ALA A 12 -28.62 -19.86 -4.62
N LEU A 13 -29.43 -20.79 -4.10
CA LEU A 13 -29.19 -22.23 -4.17
C LEU A 13 -29.24 -22.77 -5.61
N SER A 14 -30.21 -22.34 -6.43
CA SER A 14 -30.33 -22.82 -7.82
C SER A 14 -29.21 -22.25 -8.72
N LEU A 15 -28.63 -21.10 -8.37
CA LEU A 15 -27.44 -20.58 -9.05
C LEU A 15 -26.19 -21.44 -8.78
N VAL A 16 -26.06 -21.98 -7.56
CA VAL A 16 -24.92 -22.84 -7.16
C VAL A 16 -25.06 -24.24 -7.75
N GLU A 17 -26.27 -24.80 -7.76
CA GLU A 17 -26.54 -26.15 -8.31
C GLU A 17 -26.30 -26.23 -9.82
N ASN A 18 -26.45 -25.12 -10.54
CA ASN A 18 -26.19 -25.05 -11.99
C ASN A 18 -24.71 -24.83 -12.34
N ILE A 19 -23.80 -24.79 -11.36
CA ILE A 19 -22.36 -24.65 -11.63
C ILE A 19 -21.81 -25.95 -12.22
N ASN A 20 -21.26 -25.86 -13.43
CA ASN A 20 -20.48 -26.95 -14.00
C ASN A 20 -19.16 -27.10 -13.21
N ILE A 21 -19.09 -28.13 -12.37
CA ILE A 21 -17.96 -28.39 -11.47
C ILE A 21 -16.63 -28.48 -12.23
N GLN A 22 -16.59 -29.16 -13.38
CA GLN A 22 -15.35 -29.29 -14.16
C GLN A 22 -14.85 -27.93 -14.67
N LYS A 23 -15.75 -27.06 -15.14
CA LYS A 23 -15.38 -25.69 -15.54
C LYS A 23 -14.95 -24.84 -14.35
N ALA A 24 -15.56 -25.04 -13.18
CA ALA A 24 -15.18 -24.36 -11.95
C ALA A 24 -13.77 -24.76 -11.50
N GLU A 25 -13.45 -26.06 -11.47
CA GLU A 25 -12.12 -26.59 -11.16
C GLU A 25 -11.04 -26.02 -12.08
N GLN A 26 -11.31 -26.00 -13.40
CA GLN A 26 -10.40 -25.39 -14.37
C GLN A 26 -10.19 -23.90 -14.12
N SER A 27 -11.23 -23.17 -13.73
CA SER A 27 -11.15 -21.73 -13.44
C SER A 27 -10.36 -21.47 -12.17
N ILE A 28 -10.58 -22.25 -11.10
CA ILE A 28 -9.80 -22.18 -9.86
C ILE A 28 -8.33 -22.48 -10.13
N SER A 29 -8.02 -23.50 -10.94
CA SER A 29 -6.62 -23.81 -11.31
C SER A 29 -5.95 -22.65 -12.07
N LYS A 30 -6.68 -21.97 -12.97
CA LYS A 30 -6.18 -20.78 -13.66
C LYS A 30 -5.93 -19.62 -12.69
N ILE A 31 -6.82 -19.41 -11.72
CA ILE A 31 -6.66 -18.40 -10.67
C ILE A 31 -5.38 -18.68 -9.87
N GLN A 32 -5.17 -19.91 -9.39
CA GLN A 32 -3.96 -20.29 -8.65
C GLN A 32 -2.67 -20.08 -9.47
N LYS A 33 -2.69 -20.44 -10.76
CA LYS A 33 -1.54 -20.17 -11.66
C LYS A 33 -1.31 -18.67 -11.81
N PHE A 34 -2.37 -17.89 -11.99
CA PHE A 34 -2.27 -16.44 -12.11
C PHE A 34 -1.70 -15.80 -10.83
N GLN A 35 -2.19 -16.19 -9.66
CA GLN A 35 -1.64 -15.77 -8.36
C GLN A 35 -0.14 -16.08 -8.24
N GLY A 36 0.28 -17.25 -8.71
CA GLY A 36 1.69 -17.64 -8.77
C GLY A 36 2.54 -16.72 -9.65
N VAL A 37 2.03 -16.36 -10.84
CA VAL A 37 2.69 -15.42 -11.75
C VAL A 37 2.80 -14.02 -11.13
N ILE A 38 1.71 -13.52 -10.52
CA ILE A 38 1.73 -12.22 -9.83
C ILE A 38 2.80 -12.20 -8.74
N LYS A 39 2.83 -13.23 -7.88
CA LYS A 39 3.80 -13.29 -6.78
C LYS A 39 5.26 -13.28 -7.25
N GLN A 40 5.54 -13.86 -8.42
CA GLN A 40 6.89 -13.86 -9.02
C GLN A 40 7.22 -12.52 -9.69
N ALA A 41 6.22 -11.82 -10.23
CA ALA A 41 6.40 -10.56 -10.94
C ALA A 41 6.52 -9.35 -10.00
N LEU A 42 6.01 -9.46 -8.77
CA LEU A 42 6.06 -8.37 -7.78
C LEU A 42 7.37 -8.40 -6.96
N VAL A 43 7.87 -7.21 -6.66
CA VAL A 43 9.10 -6.97 -5.92
C VAL A 43 8.79 -6.79 -4.42
N PRO A 44 9.34 -7.63 -3.53
CA PRO A 44 9.18 -7.47 -2.08
C PRO A 44 9.67 -6.09 -1.61
N LYS A 45 9.00 -5.51 -0.62
CA LYS A 45 9.23 -4.17 -0.04
C LYS A 45 8.96 -2.98 -0.97
N HIS A 46 8.63 -3.22 -2.23
CA HIS A 46 8.24 -2.16 -3.18
C HIS A 46 6.78 -2.33 -3.62
N ASP A 47 6.44 -3.52 -4.12
CA ASP A 47 5.10 -3.83 -4.61
C ASP A 47 4.20 -4.44 -3.54
N TYR A 48 4.79 -5.09 -2.53
CA TYR A 48 4.09 -5.65 -1.38
C TYR A 48 5.04 -5.74 -0.17
N GLY A 49 4.51 -5.88 1.04
CA GLY A 49 5.32 -6.19 2.21
C GLY A 49 4.51 -6.44 3.48
N ALA A 50 5.12 -7.15 4.43
CA ALA A 50 4.54 -7.44 5.73
C ALA A 50 4.86 -6.35 6.76
N SER A 51 3.91 -6.04 7.65
CA SER A 51 4.13 -5.08 8.74
C SER A 51 5.06 -5.60 9.85
N TYR A 52 5.01 -6.90 10.12
CA TYR A 52 5.89 -7.57 11.07
C TYR A 52 6.27 -8.96 10.55
N TYR A 53 7.31 -9.54 11.13
CA TYR A 53 7.78 -10.88 10.76
C TYR A 53 6.68 -11.93 10.98
N GLY A 54 6.30 -12.63 9.93
CA GLY A 54 5.24 -13.65 9.96
C GLY A 54 3.83 -13.11 9.71
N ALA A 55 3.65 -11.80 9.56
CA ALA A 55 2.39 -11.25 9.07
C ALA A 55 2.16 -11.62 7.60
N LYS A 56 0.89 -11.66 7.20
CA LYS A 56 0.53 -11.73 5.78
C LYS A 56 1.03 -10.48 5.06
N ASP A 57 1.58 -10.66 3.87
CA ASP A 57 2.04 -9.55 3.04
C ASP A 57 0.88 -8.63 2.67
N SER A 58 1.09 -7.32 2.76
CA SER A 58 0.15 -6.33 2.28
C SER A 58 0.49 -5.89 0.85
N LEU A 59 -0.51 -5.81 -0.03
CA LEU A 59 -0.31 -5.33 -1.40
C LEU A 59 -0.14 -3.82 -1.39
N LEU A 60 0.99 -3.29 -1.86
CA LEU A 60 1.22 -1.85 -1.92
C LEU A 60 0.72 -1.27 -3.25
N LYS A 61 0.52 0.04 -3.25
CA LYS A 61 0.07 0.79 -4.45
C LYS A 61 0.86 0.44 -5.72
N PRO A 62 2.21 0.39 -5.73
CA PRO A 62 2.95 0.05 -6.95
C PRO A 62 2.63 -1.36 -7.46
N GLY A 63 2.40 -2.31 -6.55
CA GLY A 63 1.97 -3.66 -6.91
C GLY A 63 0.58 -3.67 -7.52
N ALA A 64 -0.37 -2.95 -6.92
CA ALA A 64 -1.72 -2.81 -7.46
C ALA A 64 -1.71 -2.20 -8.87
N GLU A 65 -0.95 -1.13 -9.11
CA GLU A 65 -0.81 -0.50 -10.44
C GLU A 65 -0.25 -1.47 -11.49
N LYS A 66 0.78 -2.26 -11.13
CA LYS A 66 1.34 -3.28 -12.03
C LYS A 66 0.32 -4.36 -12.40
N ILE A 67 -0.46 -4.83 -11.42
CA ILE A 67 -1.50 -5.84 -11.65
C ILE A 67 -2.60 -5.29 -12.57
N LEU A 68 -3.09 -4.09 -12.31
CA LEU A 68 -4.12 -3.46 -13.14
C LEU A 68 -3.64 -3.26 -14.59
N MET A 69 -2.39 -2.83 -14.75
CA MET A 69 -1.75 -2.69 -16.06
C MET A 69 -1.65 -4.05 -16.78
N LEU A 70 -1.24 -5.12 -16.09
CA LEU A 70 -1.17 -6.47 -16.65
C LEU A 70 -2.54 -6.99 -17.10
N MET A 71 -3.60 -6.68 -16.35
CA MET A 71 -4.97 -7.12 -16.65
C MET A 71 -5.64 -6.27 -17.75
N GLY A 72 -5.02 -5.15 -18.14
CA GLY A 72 -5.56 -4.18 -19.09
C GLY A 72 -6.78 -3.47 -18.54
N LEU A 73 -6.77 -3.13 -17.25
CA LEU A 73 -7.84 -2.42 -16.56
C LEU A 73 -7.50 -0.94 -16.38
N SER A 74 -8.46 -0.06 -16.61
CA SER A 74 -8.38 1.35 -16.23
C SER A 74 -9.06 1.57 -14.88
N SER A 75 -8.61 2.58 -14.14
CA SER A 75 -9.19 2.96 -12.84
C SER A 75 -9.79 4.36 -12.90
N GLU A 76 -11.03 4.50 -12.47
CA GLU A 76 -11.69 5.78 -12.19
C GLU A 76 -11.95 5.94 -10.69
N TYR A 77 -12.05 7.18 -10.21
CA TYR A 77 -12.25 7.46 -8.79
C TYR A 77 -13.41 8.41 -8.57
N GLU A 78 -14.25 8.06 -7.60
CA GLU A 78 -15.39 8.86 -7.17
C GLU A 78 -15.29 9.11 -5.67
N ILE A 79 -15.38 10.37 -5.24
CA ILE A 79 -15.48 10.71 -3.81
C ILE A 79 -16.95 10.52 -3.43
N ILE A 80 -17.25 9.50 -2.64
CA ILE A 80 -18.61 9.18 -2.20
C ILE A 80 -18.98 10.04 -0.99
N GLU A 81 -18.05 10.22 -0.06
CA GLU A 81 -18.25 11.01 1.14
C GLU A 81 -17.02 11.88 1.40
N LYS A 82 -17.26 13.12 1.86
CA LYS A 82 -16.21 14.03 2.31
C LYS A 82 -16.66 14.85 3.51
N THR A 83 -15.76 15.03 4.45
CA THR A 83 -15.86 15.97 5.57
C THR A 83 -14.58 16.78 5.61
N GLN A 84 -14.69 18.11 5.58
CA GLN A 84 -13.55 19.02 5.60
C GLN A 84 -13.86 20.14 6.59
N ASP A 85 -13.47 19.93 7.84
CA ASP A 85 -13.58 20.89 8.92
C ASP A 85 -12.22 21.57 9.11
N TYR A 86 -12.13 22.82 8.66
CA TYR A 86 -10.90 23.61 8.76
C TYR A 86 -10.75 24.30 10.13
N GLU A 87 -11.83 24.37 10.93
CA GLU A 87 -11.78 24.94 12.27
C GLU A 87 -11.20 23.93 13.24
N ASP A 88 -11.74 22.70 13.24
CA ASP A 88 -11.28 21.60 14.08
C ASP A 88 -10.16 20.77 13.45
N GLY A 89 -9.84 21.02 12.18
CA GLY A 89 -8.80 20.28 11.45
C GLY A 89 -9.17 18.81 11.17
N PHE A 90 -10.47 18.53 11.02
CA PHE A 90 -10.98 17.20 10.77
C PHE A 90 -11.28 16.99 9.29
N PHE A 91 -10.52 16.08 8.67
CA PHE A 91 -10.68 15.71 7.26
C PHE A 91 -10.99 14.23 7.16
N ALA A 92 -12.04 13.87 6.42
CA ALA A 92 -12.41 12.49 6.18
C ALA A 92 -12.89 12.31 4.74
N PHE A 93 -12.47 11.22 4.11
CA PHE A 93 -12.82 10.89 2.74
C PHE A 93 -13.18 9.42 2.62
N THR A 94 -14.26 9.13 1.89
CA THR A 94 -14.59 7.80 1.37
C THR A 94 -14.57 7.86 -0.14
N VAL A 95 -13.73 7.03 -0.76
CA VAL A 95 -13.51 7.00 -2.21
C VAL A 95 -13.87 5.62 -2.75
N ARG A 96 -14.56 5.61 -3.90
CA ARG A 96 -14.76 4.43 -4.75
C ARG A 96 -13.74 4.42 -5.87
N CYS A 97 -13.02 3.32 -6.02
CA CYS A 97 -12.27 3.02 -7.24
C CYS A 97 -13.15 2.12 -8.13
N ILE A 98 -13.32 2.50 -9.39
CA ILE A 98 -14.07 1.74 -10.39
C ILE A 98 -13.06 1.22 -11.40
N LEU A 99 -12.98 -0.11 -11.54
CA LEU A 99 -12.10 -0.75 -12.52
C LEU A 99 -12.90 -1.09 -13.77
N LYS A 100 -12.42 -0.62 -14.93
CA LYS A 100 -13.09 -0.81 -16.22
C LYS A 100 -12.20 -1.54 -17.23
N LYS A 101 -12.85 -2.24 -18.15
CA LYS A 101 -12.24 -2.79 -19.37
C LYS A 101 -13.16 -2.51 -20.54
N ASN A 102 -12.67 -1.80 -21.56
CA ASN A 102 -13.49 -1.40 -22.72
C ASN A 102 -14.82 -0.74 -22.29
N ASP A 103 -14.74 0.23 -21.38
CA ASP A 103 -15.87 0.95 -20.78
C ASP A 103 -16.85 0.14 -19.92
N GLN A 104 -16.70 -1.18 -19.86
CA GLN A 104 -17.46 -2.03 -18.95
C GLN A 104 -16.85 -2.01 -17.55
N ILE A 105 -17.69 -1.74 -16.54
CA ILE A 105 -17.30 -1.87 -15.13
C ILE A 105 -17.10 -3.35 -14.81
N ILE A 106 -15.88 -3.69 -14.38
CA ILE A 106 -15.50 -5.05 -13.99
C ILE A 106 -15.67 -5.25 -12.50
N THR A 107 -15.19 -4.30 -11.70
CA THR A 107 -15.38 -4.31 -10.25
C THR A 107 -15.22 -2.92 -9.66
N GLN A 108 -15.45 -2.81 -8.36
CA GLN A 108 -15.22 -1.61 -7.58
C GLN A 108 -14.53 -1.96 -6.26
N GLY A 109 -13.85 -0.99 -5.68
CA GLY A 109 -13.31 -1.07 -4.33
C GLY A 109 -13.54 0.23 -3.57
N LEU A 110 -13.60 0.13 -2.25
CA LEU A 110 -13.85 1.26 -1.36
C LEU A 110 -12.63 1.50 -0.48
N GLY A 111 -12.31 2.76 -0.28
CA GLY A 111 -11.24 3.18 0.62
C GLY A 111 -11.65 4.41 1.39
N SER A 112 -11.50 4.38 2.70
CA SER A 112 -11.73 5.52 3.57
C SER A 112 -10.44 5.94 4.27
N CYS A 113 -10.33 7.21 4.64
CA CYS A 113 -9.24 7.74 5.46
C CYS A 113 -9.71 9.00 6.19
N ASN A 114 -9.23 9.19 7.42
CA ASN A 114 -9.50 10.42 8.18
C ASN A 114 -8.28 10.94 8.96
N SER A 115 -8.28 12.23 9.28
CA SER A 115 -7.17 12.91 9.97
C SER A 115 -7.00 12.49 11.43
N LYS A 116 -7.95 11.76 12.01
CA LYS A 116 -7.85 11.19 13.38
C LYS A 116 -7.24 9.79 13.42
N GLU A 117 -6.82 9.21 12.29
CA GLU A 117 -6.04 7.96 12.34
C GLU A 117 -4.75 8.16 13.15
N ARG A 118 -4.35 7.15 13.93
CA ARG A 118 -3.20 7.22 14.86
C ARG A 118 -1.92 7.78 14.22
N LYS A 119 -1.69 7.43 12.95
CA LYS A 119 -0.55 7.87 12.14
C LYS A 119 -0.58 9.35 11.75
N TYR A 120 -1.63 10.09 12.07
CA TYR A 120 -1.71 11.53 11.79
C TYR A 120 -1.79 12.37 13.07
N GLN A 121 -1.73 11.72 14.24
CA GLN A 121 -1.84 12.39 15.55
C GLN A 121 -0.51 12.93 16.08
N SER A 122 0.56 12.91 15.29
CA SER A 122 1.87 13.42 15.70
C SER A 122 1.86 14.94 15.84
N ALA A 123 2.38 15.48 16.94
CA ALA A 123 2.36 16.91 17.25
C ALA A 123 3.11 17.81 16.25
N LYS A 124 3.89 17.22 15.34
CA LYS A 124 4.64 17.94 14.29
C LYS A 124 3.88 18.05 12.97
N GLN A 125 2.70 17.44 12.84
CA GLN A 125 2.01 17.36 11.57
C GLN A 125 1.13 18.59 11.34
N ASP A 126 1.33 19.26 10.21
CA ASP A 126 0.46 20.36 9.79
C ASP A 126 -0.92 19.80 9.46
N VAL A 127 -1.89 20.15 10.30
CA VAL A 127 -3.26 19.68 10.23
C VAL A 127 -3.90 20.04 8.89
N TYR A 128 -3.57 21.19 8.32
CA TYR A 128 -4.13 21.63 7.03
C TYR A 128 -3.60 20.83 5.84
N MET A 129 -2.45 20.17 5.98
CA MET A 129 -1.90 19.25 4.97
C MET A 129 -2.57 17.86 5.01
N LEU A 130 -3.35 17.56 6.06
CA LEU A 130 -4.01 16.26 6.21
C LEU A 130 -5.17 16.08 5.22
N ASP A 131 -5.75 17.15 4.68
CA ASP A 131 -6.82 17.07 3.68
C ASP A 131 -6.40 16.24 2.45
N ASN A 132 -5.37 16.71 1.73
CA ASN A 132 -4.82 16.02 0.56
C ASN A 132 -4.22 14.65 0.92
N THR A 133 -3.64 14.54 2.11
CA THR A 133 -3.07 13.28 2.61
C THR A 133 -4.16 12.23 2.78
N CYS A 134 -5.28 12.57 3.42
CA CYS A 134 -6.42 11.68 3.61
C CYS A 134 -7.07 11.32 2.28
N LEU A 135 -7.25 12.28 1.37
CA LEU A 135 -7.80 12.01 0.04
C LEU A 135 -6.91 11.03 -0.75
N LYS A 136 -5.60 11.25 -0.80
CA LYS A 136 -4.65 10.36 -1.48
C LYS A 136 -4.64 8.97 -0.86
N MET A 137 -4.74 8.89 0.48
CA MET A 137 -4.77 7.63 1.21
C MET A 137 -6.07 6.84 0.94
N ALA A 138 -7.22 7.50 0.96
CA ALA A 138 -8.51 6.90 0.61
C ALA A 138 -8.49 6.36 -0.83
N LYS A 139 -7.97 7.14 -1.79
CA LYS A 139 -7.77 6.69 -3.18
C LYS A 139 -6.87 5.45 -3.27
N LYS A 140 -5.74 5.46 -2.54
CA LYS A 140 -4.80 4.33 -2.49
C LYS A 140 -5.51 3.06 -2.03
N ARG A 141 -6.19 3.14 -0.88
CA ARG A 141 -6.92 2.01 -0.29
C ARG A 141 -8.00 1.49 -1.23
N ALA A 142 -8.79 2.38 -1.83
CA ALA A 142 -9.84 2.00 -2.78
C ALA A 142 -9.29 1.24 -4.00
N GLN A 143 -8.14 1.67 -4.53
CA GLN A 143 -7.50 1.00 -5.66
C GLN A 143 -6.97 -0.39 -5.27
N VAL A 144 -6.31 -0.50 -4.12
CA VAL A 144 -5.80 -1.79 -3.64
C VAL A 144 -6.95 -2.77 -3.41
N ASP A 145 -8.02 -2.34 -2.74
CA ASP A 145 -9.22 -3.15 -2.50
C ASP A 145 -9.84 -3.67 -3.81
N ALA A 146 -10.06 -2.77 -4.78
CA ALA A 146 -10.58 -3.14 -6.09
C ALA A 146 -9.65 -4.15 -6.81
N THR A 147 -8.34 -3.96 -6.68
CA THR A 147 -7.33 -4.81 -7.32
C THR A 147 -7.30 -6.21 -6.69
N LEU A 148 -7.31 -6.30 -5.35
CA LEU A 148 -7.36 -7.57 -4.64
C LEU A 148 -8.61 -8.37 -5.02
N THR A 149 -9.75 -7.68 -5.14
CA THR A 149 -11.03 -8.26 -5.55
C THR A 149 -10.97 -8.80 -6.99
N VAL A 150 -10.58 -7.98 -7.98
CA VAL A 150 -10.62 -8.40 -9.39
C VAL A 150 -9.60 -9.50 -9.71
N ALA A 151 -8.45 -9.48 -9.04
CA ALA A 151 -7.37 -10.42 -9.27
C ALA A 151 -7.46 -11.66 -8.37
N SER A 152 -8.47 -11.71 -7.49
CA SER A 152 -8.63 -12.76 -6.47
C SER A 152 -7.37 -12.96 -5.63
N LEU A 153 -6.73 -11.88 -5.19
CA LEU A 153 -5.43 -11.93 -4.49
C LEU A 153 -5.57 -11.85 -2.96
N SER A 154 -6.79 -11.74 -2.43
CA SER A 154 -7.04 -11.67 -0.99
C SER A 154 -6.57 -12.91 -0.23
N ASP A 155 -6.30 -14.04 -0.90
CA ASP A 155 -5.67 -15.22 -0.30
C ASP A 155 -4.17 -15.05 -0.06
N ILE A 156 -3.48 -14.27 -0.89
CA ILE A 156 -2.02 -14.10 -0.82
C ILE A 156 -1.59 -12.74 -0.24
N PHE A 157 -2.43 -11.71 -0.36
CA PHE A 157 -2.18 -10.37 0.17
C PHE A 157 -3.32 -9.92 1.08
N THR A 158 -3.04 -8.95 1.96
CA THR A 158 -4.04 -8.20 2.72
C THR A 158 -3.92 -6.70 2.46
N GLN A 159 -4.91 -5.94 2.91
CA GLN A 159 -4.89 -4.47 2.92
C GLN A 159 -4.52 -3.91 4.31
N ASP A 160 -4.71 -4.69 5.37
CA ASP A 160 -4.84 -4.18 6.76
C ASP A 160 -3.54 -3.59 7.36
N THR A 161 -2.39 -3.85 6.75
CA THR A 161 -1.09 -3.58 7.37
C THR A 161 -0.18 -2.64 6.62
N GLU A 162 -0.62 -2.12 5.46
CA GLU A 162 0.17 -1.23 4.59
C GLU A 162 0.68 0.03 5.30
N ASP A 163 -0.12 0.56 6.24
CA ASP A 163 0.10 1.89 6.77
C ASP A 163 0.92 1.95 8.05
N MET A 164 1.10 0.83 8.77
CA MET A 164 1.91 0.85 10.00
C MET A 164 3.41 0.81 9.69
N ALA A 165 3.86 -0.06 8.78
CA ALA A 165 5.27 -0.14 8.42
C ALA A 165 5.75 1.08 7.63
N GLN A 166 4.93 1.58 6.69
CA GLN A 166 5.28 2.77 5.92
C GLN A 166 5.30 4.02 6.81
N PHE A 167 4.39 4.13 7.78
CA PHE A 167 4.40 5.22 8.75
C PHE A 167 5.58 5.14 9.73
N GLU A 168 5.88 3.96 10.29
CA GLU A 168 7.04 3.81 11.19
C GLU A 168 8.36 4.11 10.49
N GLN A 169 8.50 3.74 9.22
CA GLN A 169 9.69 4.04 8.43
C GLN A 169 9.78 5.53 8.07
N SER A 170 8.65 6.14 7.70
CA SER A 170 8.57 7.57 7.39
C SER A 170 8.79 8.44 8.64
N GLU A 171 8.16 8.11 9.78
CA GLU A 171 8.39 8.81 11.05
C GLU A 171 9.82 8.65 11.55
N ARG A 172 10.41 7.46 11.43
CA ARG A 172 11.83 7.28 11.76
C ARG A 172 12.71 8.13 10.87
N MET A 173 12.41 8.23 9.57
CA MET A 173 13.17 9.08 8.66
C MET A 173 12.97 10.57 8.97
N ASP A 174 11.75 11.02 9.26
CA ASP A 174 11.41 12.44 9.43
C ASP A 174 11.73 12.98 10.82
N ASN A 175 11.74 12.12 11.86
CA ASN A 175 12.16 12.47 13.21
C ASN A 175 13.63 12.19 13.50
N LEU A 176 14.41 11.73 12.53
CA LEU A 176 15.85 11.49 12.70
C LEU A 176 16.58 12.78 13.11
N THR A 177 17.12 12.80 14.33
CA THR A 177 17.95 13.91 14.82
C THR A 177 19.44 13.69 14.53
N GLU A 178 20.26 14.74 14.63
CA GLU A 178 21.72 14.59 14.51
C GLU A 178 22.30 13.69 15.62
N GLU A 179 21.73 13.70 16.83
CA GLU A 179 22.13 12.80 17.92
C GLU A 179 21.82 11.35 17.59
N ASP A 180 20.62 11.08 17.06
CA ASP A 180 20.25 9.74 16.59
C ASP A 180 21.17 9.28 15.46
N ALA A 181 21.45 10.16 14.51
CA ALA A 181 22.35 9.87 13.39
C ALA A 181 23.75 9.48 13.88
N LYS A 182 24.32 10.18 14.87
CA LYS A 182 25.64 9.85 15.45
C LYS A 182 25.68 8.46 16.08
N ASN A 183 24.57 7.99 16.62
CA ASN A 183 24.48 6.71 17.35
C ASN A 183 24.23 5.51 16.44
N ILE A 184 23.92 5.71 15.15
CA ILE A 184 23.72 4.62 14.19
C ILE A 184 25.04 3.87 13.99
N LYS A 185 25.00 2.56 14.21
CA LYS A 185 26.16 1.66 14.05
C LYS A 185 26.23 1.12 12.63
N VAL A 186 27.39 1.26 11.99
CA VAL A 186 27.67 0.64 10.70
C VAL A 186 28.05 -0.82 10.94
N THR A 187 27.40 -1.75 10.24
CA THR A 187 27.61 -3.20 10.40
C THR A 187 28.40 -3.83 9.25
N PHE A 188 28.85 -3.03 8.29
CA PHE A 188 29.54 -3.49 7.08
C PHE A 188 30.70 -2.56 6.67
N GLY A 189 31.54 -3.03 5.75
CA GLY A 189 32.62 -2.24 5.16
C GLY A 189 33.75 -1.89 6.14
N LYS A 190 34.54 -0.87 5.76
CA LYS A 190 35.80 -0.48 6.42
C LYS A 190 35.65 -0.13 7.90
N HIS A 191 34.54 0.48 8.27
CA HIS A 191 34.26 0.93 9.64
C HIS A 191 33.15 0.11 10.32
N SER A 192 33.00 -1.16 9.93
CA SER A 192 32.07 -2.06 10.61
C SER A 192 32.35 -2.11 12.12
N GLY A 193 31.29 -2.00 12.91
CA GLY A 193 31.37 -1.97 14.37
C GLY A 193 31.45 -0.56 14.97
N LYS A 194 31.66 0.49 14.17
CA LYS A 194 31.70 1.88 14.63
C LYS A 194 30.39 2.62 14.37
N THR A 195 30.13 3.67 15.14
CA THR A 195 28.97 4.55 14.90
C THR A 195 29.28 5.61 13.85
N LEU A 196 28.26 6.17 13.20
CA LEU A 196 28.45 7.26 12.24
C LEU A 196 29.08 8.49 12.90
N GLY A 197 28.81 8.73 14.19
CA GLY A 197 29.45 9.81 14.96
C GLY A 197 30.94 9.57 15.21
N GLU A 198 31.36 8.32 15.41
CA GLU A 198 32.78 7.95 15.49
C GLU A 198 33.46 8.08 14.12
N ILE A 199 32.78 7.65 13.05
CA ILE A 199 33.28 7.76 11.69
C ILE A 199 33.40 9.22 11.27
N ALA A 200 32.45 10.09 11.64
CA ALA A 200 32.50 11.53 11.35
C ALA A 200 33.77 12.22 11.86
N LYS A 201 34.33 11.71 12.97
CA LYS A 201 35.56 12.24 13.59
C LYS A 201 36.83 11.71 12.94
N VAL A 202 36.79 10.53 12.34
CA VAL A 202 37.97 9.79 11.88
C VAL A 202 38.10 9.76 10.37
N ASP A 203 36.99 9.70 9.63
CA ASP A 203 36.95 9.47 8.19
C ASP A 203 35.66 10.06 7.57
N LYS A 204 35.63 11.38 7.37
CA LYS A 204 34.48 12.09 6.76
C LYS A 204 34.17 11.60 5.34
N SER A 205 35.20 11.23 4.58
CA SER A 205 35.06 10.71 3.20
C SER A 205 34.24 9.42 3.13
N TYR A 206 34.27 8.60 4.20
CA TYR A 206 33.42 7.42 4.28
C TYR A 206 31.95 7.76 4.49
N LEU A 207 31.63 8.88 5.14
CA LEU A 207 30.24 9.35 5.25
C LEU A 207 29.72 9.84 3.89
N GLU A 208 30.54 10.57 3.13
CA GLU A 208 30.21 10.99 1.76
C GLU A 208 29.94 9.76 0.87
N TRP A 209 30.78 8.74 0.97
CA TRP A 209 30.55 7.47 0.27
C TRP A 209 29.24 6.79 0.72
N LEU A 210 28.96 6.75 2.03
CA LEU A 210 27.72 6.17 2.55
C LEU A 210 26.48 6.92 2.10
N GLN A 211 26.53 8.26 2.01
CA GLN A 211 25.42 9.07 1.51
C GLN A 211 25.03 8.65 0.08
N GLU A 212 26.00 8.36 -0.77
CA GLU A 212 25.75 8.06 -2.19
C GLU A 212 25.54 6.57 -2.49
N ASN A 213 26.16 5.68 -1.70
CA ASN A 213 26.29 4.26 -2.04
C ASN A 213 25.63 3.29 -1.03
N ALA A 214 25.15 3.77 0.13
CA ALA A 214 24.46 2.88 1.06
C ALA A 214 23.16 2.35 0.44
N ARG A 215 22.85 1.07 0.64
CA ARG A 215 21.60 0.45 0.14
C ARG A 215 20.37 0.82 0.95
N ASP A 216 20.57 1.41 2.13
CA ASP A 216 19.51 1.78 3.06
C ASP A 216 19.35 3.31 3.06
N ASP A 217 18.19 3.79 2.62
CA ASP A 217 17.83 5.21 2.54
C ASP A 217 17.95 5.91 3.90
N TYR A 218 17.71 5.19 5.01
CA TYR A 218 17.88 5.73 6.36
C TYR A 218 19.36 6.01 6.66
N MET A 219 20.25 5.11 6.24
CA MET A 219 21.69 5.27 6.41
C MET A 219 22.25 6.39 5.52
N GLN A 220 21.74 6.54 4.30
CA GLN A 220 22.09 7.67 3.42
C GLN A 220 21.69 9.01 4.05
N LYS A 221 20.45 9.12 4.55
CA LYS A 221 19.93 10.34 5.21
C LYS A 221 20.72 10.68 6.47
N ALA A 222 21.03 9.68 7.30
CA ALA A 222 21.85 9.86 8.50
C ALA A 222 23.28 10.30 8.19
N ALA A 223 23.93 9.69 7.19
CA ALA A 223 25.26 10.11 6.76
C ALA A 223 25.26 11.57 6.26
N LYS A 224 24.26 11.94 5.45
CA LYS A 224 24.06 13.30 4.95
C LYS A 224 23.95 14.35 6.07
N MET A 225 23.31 14.01 7.19
CA MET A 225 23.17 14.93 8.33
C MET A 225 24.52 15.23 9.00
N LEU A 226 25.46 14.28 8.99
CA LEU A 226 26.74 14.38 9.69
C LEU A 226 27.90 14.89 8.83
N ILE A 227 27.66 15.13 7.53
CA ILE A 227 28.67 15.67 6.60
C ILE A 227 28.85 17.19 6.76
N LYS A 228 27.90 17.88 7.41
CA LYS A 228 27.97 19.32 7.67
C LYS A 228 29.25 19.77 8.41
#